data_AF-A0A0C3F784-F1
#
_entry.id   AF-A0A0C3F784-F1
#
_cell.length_a   1.000
_cell.length_b   1.000
_cell.length_c   1.000
_cell.angle_alpha   90.00
_cell.angle_beta   90.00
_cell.angle_gamma   90.00
#
_symmetry.space_group_name_H-M   'P 1'
#
loop_
_entity.id
_entity.type
_entity.pdbx_description
1 polymer ?
#
loop_
_entity_poly.entity_id
_entity_poly.type
_entity_poly.pdbx_seq_one_letter_code
_entity_poly.pdbx_strand_id
1 'polypeptide(L)'
;MTQDTRNLQAMTKVHKASDARVSRHPYFWEDMAADVIRQKPKFDIGGALSHCFILDYMDVKDLEILLDTMENAITYHTEPPSFDYIASLLRTSMTLNFPKFREFAIHCLNEAWPSDLDSFVIDFKWHERAAETVTLARTFNVPSLLKRALYELLRTPGFSKDPANDLSKDDIIILSRAREHLSHAWIKAAIIPDSKPCVQSLQTCAGIQQRQLLVTNGISAFNYDPIRGLVCAAGIPESGWNCMRMVCDGEDV
;
A
#
# COMPACT_ATOMS: atom_id res chain seq x y z
N MET A 1 45.82 3.36 15.93
CA MET A 1 44.59 4.14 15.72
C MET A 1 43.81 3.47 14.61
N THR A 2 42.77 2.73 14.98
CA THR A 2 42.05 1.77 14.13
C THR A 2 40.93 2.44 13.34
N GLN A 3 40.78 1.99 12.09
CA GLN A 3 39.82 2.44 11.06
C GLN A 3 38.35 2.48 11.56
N ASP A 4 38.01 1.73 12.62
CA ASP A 4 36.67 1.68 13.23
C ASP A 4 36.17 3.02 13.78
N THR A 5 37.06 3.90 14.22
CA THR A 5 36.64 5.21 14.78
C THR A 5 36.21 6.22 13.70
N ARG A 6 36.61 6.03 12.44
CA ARG A 6 36.17 6.90 11.33
C ARG A 6 34.77 6.56 10.82
N ASN A 7 34.34 5.30 10.95
CA ASN A 7 33.00 4.90 10.50
C ASN A 7 31.89 5.33 11.47
N LEU A 8 32.17 5.47 12.78
CA LEU A 8 31.20 6.02 13.72
C LEU A 8 30.97 7.54 13.58
N GLN A 9 31.95 8.29 13.05
CA GLN A 9 31.80 9.74 12.87
C GLN A 9 30.95 10.14 11.65
N ALA A 10 30.65 9.21 10.74
CA ALA A 10 29.94 9.51 9.49
C ALA A 10 28.40 9.45 9.59
N MET A 11 27.83 8.98 10.71
CA MET A 11 26.37 8.76 10.83
C MET A 11 25.65 9.63 11.86
N THR A 12 26.35 10.42 12.66
CA THR A 12 25.70 11.27 13.67
C THR A 12 25.31 12.62 13.08
N LYS A 13 24.25 12.65 12.26
CA LYS A 13 23.61 13.91 11.88
C LYS A 13 22.88 14.43 13.13
N VAL A 14 23.43 15.46 13.77
CA VAL A 14 22.83 16.07 14.96
C VAL A 14 21.76 17.04 14.52
N HIS A 15 20.50 16.70 14.81
CA HIS A 15 19.38 17.59 14.55
C HIS A 15 19.17 18.50 15.75
N LYS A 16 19.40 19.80 15.55
CA LYS A 16 19.02 20.81 16.53
C LYS A 16 17.55 21.15 16.32
N ALA A 17 16.67 20.52 17.10
CA ALA A 17 15.34 21.08 17.31
C ALA A 17 15.47 22.32 18.19
N SER A 18 14.84 23.43 17.78
CA SER A 18 14.75 24.62 18.63
C SER A 18 13.98 24.26 19.89
N ASP A 19 14.49 24.65 21.06
CA ASP A 19 13.83 24.41 22.34
C ASP A 19 12.38 24.93 22.31
N ALA A 20 12.16 26.10 21.69
CA ALA A 20 10.82 26.67 21.52
C ALA A 20 9.83 25.81 20.69
N ARG A 21 10.32 24.89 19.83
CA ARG A 21 9.48 23.90 19.14
C ARG A 21 9.10 22.77 20.08
N VAL A 22 10.08 22.30 20.85
CA VAL A 22 9.93 21.22 21.83
C VAL A 22 8.96 21.66 22.94
N SER A 23 9.10 22.89 23.44
CA SER A 23 8.28 23.40 24.56
C SER A 23 6.80 23.58 24.25
N ARG A 24 6.38 23.60 22.97
CA ARG A 24 4.94 23.75 22.61
C ARG A 24 4.11 22.52 22.94
N HIS A 25 4.77 21.37 23.11
CA HIS A 25 4.14 20.13 23.49
C HIS A 25 4.91 19.53 24.69
N PRO A 26 4.81 20.10 25.89
CA PRO A 26 5.59 19.65 27.04
C PRO A 26 5.29 18.19 27.42
N TYR A 27 4.01 17.79 27.38
CA TYR A 27 3.58 16.41 27.62
C TYR A 27 4.15 15.40 26.62
N PHE A 28 4.43 15.84 25.38
CA PHE A 28 5.00 15.00 24.33
C PHE A 28 6.43 14.56 24.69
N TRP A 29 7.23 15.48 25.18
CA TRP A 29 8.63 15.19 25.51
C TRP A 29 8.78 14.59 26.89
N GLU A 30 7.83 14.81 27.80
CA GLU A 30 7.84 14.14 29.11
C GLU A 30 7.66 12.63 28.99
N ASP A 31 6.71 12.15 28.18
CA ASP A 31 6.51 10.71 27.94
C ASP A 31 7.66 10.11 27.12
N MET A 32 8.10 10.80 26.06
CA MET A 32 9.23 10.34 25.25
C MET A 32 10.53 10.33 26.08
N ALA A 33 10.76 11.36 26.89
CA ALA A 33 11.89 11.40 27.80
C ALA A 33 11.75 10.33 28.88
N ALA A 34 10.57 10.01 29.41
CA ALA A 34 10.44 8.94 30.41
C ALA A 34 10.95 7.58 29.88
N ASP A 35 10.66 7.25 28.62
CA ASP A 35 11.18 6.01 28.01
C ASP A 35 12.64 6.11 27.54
N VAL A 36 13.08 7.28 27.07
CA VAL A 36 14.47 7.48 26.64
C VAL A 36 15.43 7.70 27.82
N ILE A 37 14.98 8.25 28.94
CA ILE A 37 15.76 8.49 30.19
C ILE A 37 16.26 7.17 30.79
N ARG A 38 15.67 6.02 30.43
CA ARG A 38 16.27 4.72 30.79
C ARG A 38 17.65 4.52 30.19
N GLN A 39 17.99 5.25 29.12
CA GLN A 39 19.32 5.30 28.55
C GLN A 39 20.14 6.40 29.26
N LYS A 40 21.15 6.01 30.04
CA LYS A 40 22.05 6.98 30.68
C LYS A 40 22.74 7.83 29.59
N PRO A 41 22.68 9.17 29.67
CA PRO A 41 23.37 10.03 28.73
C PRO A 41 24.87 9.74 28.80
N LYS A 42 25.48 9.38 27.67
CA LYS A 42 26.90 9.01 27.57
C LYS A 42 27.83 10.18 27.23
N PHE A 43 27.29 11.36 26.95
CA PHE A 43 28.08 12.49 26.44
C PHE A 43 27.90 13.75 27.28
N ASP A 44 28.99 14.18 27.91
CA ASP A 44 29.11 15.51 28.50
C ASP A 44 29.78 16.42 27.46
N ILE A 45 28.98 17.29 26.82
CA ILE A 45 29.47 18.27 25.85
C ILE A 45 29.54 19.62 26.57
N GLY A 46 30.60 19.83 27.35
CA GLY A 46 31.08 21.18 27.68
C GLY A 46 30.18 22.03 28.59
N GLY A 47 29.56 21.45 29.63
CA GLY A 47 29.04 22.22 30.78
C GLY A 47 27.70 22.94 30.58
N ALA A 48 27.09 22.86 29.40
CA ALA A 48 25.67 23.16 29.22
C ALA A 48 24.91 21.84 29.14
N LEU A 49 23.94 21.63 30.03
CA LEU A 49 23.04 20.47 30.05
C LEU A 49 22.13 20.48 28.80
N SER A 50 22.70 20.23 27.63
CA SER A 50 21.94 19.92 26.43
C SER A 50 21.54 18.45 26.54
N HIS A 51 20.25 18.21 26.75
CA HIS A 51 19.69 16.86 26.73
C HIS A 51 19.79 16.32 25.30
N CYS A 52 20.85 15.56 25.03
CA CYS A 52 21.03 14.86 23.77
C CYS A 52 20.42 13.45 23.91
N PHE A 53 19.51 13.12 23.02
CA PHE A 53 18.88 11.81 22.93
C PHE A 53 19.41 11.08 21.71
N ILE A 54 19.82 9.83 21.87
CA ILE A 54 20.29 8.96 20.79
C ILE A 54 19.20 7.94 20.49
N LEU A 55 18.69 7.95 19.27
CA LEU A 55 17.69 6.99 18.78
C LEU A 55 18.38 5.99 17.84
N ASP A 56 18.92 4.90 18.40
CA ASP A 56 19.68 3.89 17.64
C ASP A 56 18.82 2.99 16.73
N TYR A 57 17.49 3.03 16.87
CA TYR A 57 16.57 2.08 16.24
C TYR A 57 15.66 2.72 15.18
N MET A 58 15.99 3.94 14.72
CA MET A 58 15.15 4.69 13.79
C MET A 58 15.98 5.37 12.72
N ASP A 59 15.45 5.42 11.49
CA ASP A 59 16.05 6.20 10.42
C ASP A 59 15.90 7.71 10.73
N VAL A 60 16.94 8.48 10.46
CA VAL A 60 16.93 9.94 10.64
C VAL A 60 15.86 10.59 9.76
N LYS A 61 15.63 10.07 8.54
CA LYS A 61 14.61 10.59 7.61
C LYS A 61 13.20 10.41 8.16
N ASP A 62 12.97 9.27 8.79
CA ASP A 62 11.71 8.93 9.42
C ASP A 62 11.38 9.97 10.51
N LEU A 63 12.35 10.33 11.35
CA LEU A 63 12.19 11.37 12.37
C LEU A 63 12.02 12.77 11.75
N GLU A 64 12.79 13.11 10.72
CA GLU A 64 12.65 14.37 9.98
C GLU A 64 11.21 14.56 9.47
N ILE A 65 10.62 13.49 8.92
CA ILE A 65 9.23 13.47 8.42
C ILE A 65 8.22 13.71 9.55
N LEU A 66 8.39 13.07 10.71
CA LEU A 66 7.51 13.32 11.85
C LEU A 66 7.55 14.79 12.28
N LEU A 67 8.76 15.34 12.41
CA LEU A 67 8.95 16.74 12.82
C LEU A 67 8.37 17.72 11.79
N ASP A 68 8.54 17.42 10.50
CA ASP A 68 7.93 18.19 9.41
C ASP A 68 6.40 18.12 9.46
N THR A 69 5.84 16.93 9.69
CA THR A 69 4.38 16.73 9.81
C THR A 69 3.80 17.58 10.94
N MET A 70 4.50 17.69 12.08
CA MET A 70 4.03 18.50 13.22
C MET A 70 3.85 19.99 12.86
N GLU A 71 4.58 20.48 11.88
CA GLU A 71 4.54 21.89 11.46
C GLU A 71 3.62 22.12 10.27
N ASN A 72 3.60 21.15 9.36
CA ASN A 72 2.98 21.27 8.06
C ASN A 72 1.70 20.43 7.92
N ALA A 73 1.17 19.83 8.99
CA ALA A 73 -0.04 18.98 8.93
C ALA A 73 -1.23 19.63 8.20
N ILE A 74 -1.38 20.96 8.28
CA ILE A 74 -2.48 21.69 7.63
C ILE A 74 -2.33 21.68 6.09
N THR A 75 -1.10 21.71 5.56
CA THR A 75 -0.87 21.76 4.10
C THR A 75 -1.23 20.44 3.41
N TYR A 76 -1.25 19.33 4.13
CA TYR A 76 -1.61 18.02 3.57
C TYR A 76 -3.07 17.89 3.15
N HIS A 77 -3.93 18.81 3.60
CA HIS A 77 -5.30 18.87 3.10
C HIS A 77 -5.35 19.30 1.63
N THR A 78 -4.44 20.20 1.20
CA THR A 78 -4.37 20.68 -0.18
C THR A 78 -3.38 19.88 -1.02
N GLU A 79 -2.31 19.38 -0.40
CA GLU A 79 -1.23 18.67 -1.08
C GLU A 79 -0.99 17.31 -0.42
N PRO A 80 -1.65 16.24 -0.89
CA PRO A 80 -1.50 14.94 -0.29
C PRO A 80 -0.04 14.46 -0.33
N PRO A 81 0.51 13.99 0.80
CA PRO A 81 1.89 13.53 0.87
C PRO A 81 2.14 12.28 0.01
N SER A 82 3.41 12.03 -0.31
CA SER A 82 3.81 10.83 -1.05
C SER A 82 3.65 9.56 -0.19
N PHE A 83 3.64 8.39 -0.85
CA PHE A 83 3.61 7.11 -0.15
C PHE A 83 4.79 6.97 0.84
N ASP A 84 6.01 7.25 0.37
CA ASP A 84 7.23 7.15 1.19
C ASP A 84 7.12 8.03 2.45
N TYR A 85 6.55 9.23 2.31
CA TYR A 85 6.31 10.14 3.43
C TYR A 85 5.34 9.53 4.46
N ILE A 86 4.18 9.04 4.02
CA ILE A 86 3.18 8.43 4.90
C ILE A 86 3.70 7.14 5.54
N ALA A 87 4.45 6.31 4.81
CA ALA A 87 5.06 5.10 5.34
C ALA A 87 6.09 5.42 6.44
N SER A 88 6.96 6.41 6.22
CA SER A 88 7.88 6.92 7.23
C SER A 88 7.17 7.52 8.45
N LEU A 89 6.08 8.26 8.24
CA LEU A 89 5.27 8.80 9.33
C LEU A 89 4.60 7.68 10.15
N LEU A 90 4.09 6.63 9.50
CA LEU A 90 3.54 5.47 10.19
C LEU A 90 4.61 4.76 11.03
N ARG A 91 5.80 4.53 10.45
CA ARG A 91 6.94 3.90 11.14
C ARG A 91 7.32 4.66 12.40
N THR A 92 7.54 5.98 12.29
CA THR A 92 7.93 6.80 13.45
C THR A 92 6.84 6.96 14.47
N SER A 93 5.61 7.23 14.03
CA SER A 93 4.48 7.41 14.95
C SER A 93 4.18 6.13 15.73
N MET A 94 4.33 4.96 15.12
CA MET A 94 4.23 3.69 15.85
C MET A 94 5.40 3.49 16.81
N THR A 95 6.61 3.78 16.37
CA THR A 95 7.84 3.57 17.15
C THR A 95 7.94 4.47 18.38
N LEU A 96 7.50 5.72 18.25
CA LEU A 96 7.49 6.72 19.33
C LEU A 96 6.11 6.86 20.00
N ASN A 97 5.15 6.01 19.64
CA ASN A 97 3.80 5.97 20.21
C ASN A 97 3.03 7.30 20.11
N PHE A 98 2.97 7.89 18.91
CA PHE A 98 2.14 9.06 18.58
C PHE A 98 0.80 8.64 17.95
N PRO A 99 -0.26 8.41 18.75
CA PRO A 99 -1.50 7.84 18.25
C PRO A 99 -2.17 8.71 17.17
N LYS A 100 -2.15 10.04 17.31
CA LYS A 100 -2.78 10.94 16.33
C LYS A 100 -2.11 10.89 14.95
N PHE A 101 -0.78 10.86 14.91
CA PHE A 101 -0.04 10.75 13.65
C PHE A 101 -0.15 9.35 13.05
N ARG A 102 -0.21 8.32 13.90
CA ARG A 102 -0.50 6.95 13.49
C ARG A 102 -1.88 6.86 12.83
N GLU A 103 -2.92 7.39 13.49
CA GLU A 103 -4.29 7.42 12.97
C GLU A 103 -4.37 8.15 11.64
N PHE A 104 -3.71 9.32 11.55
CA PHE A 104 -3.61 10.09 10.31
C PHE A 104 -2.93 9.29 9.18
N ALA A 105 -1.76 8.69 9.44
CA ALA A 105 -1.05 7.89 8.44
C ALA A 105 -1.87 6.67 7.99
N ILE A 106 -2.53 5.96 8.91
CA ILE A 106 -3.43 4.85 8.60
C ILE A 106 -4.63 5.32 7.78
N HIS A 107 -5.20 6.49 8.10
CA HIS A 107 -6.29 7.07 7.32
C HIS A 107 -5.86 7.33 5.87
N CYS A 108 -4.76 8.04 5.65
CA CYS A 108 -4.21 8.28 4.31
C CYS A 108 -3.93 6.97 3.55
N LEU A 109 -3.38 5.95 4.24
CA LEU A 109 -3.14 4.65 3.63
C LEU A 109 -4.45 3.93 3.29
N ASN A 110 -5.51 4.02 4.10
CA ASN A 110 -6.79 3.38 3.81
C ASN A 110 -7.52 4.07 2.65
N GLU A 111 -7.42 5.40 2.52
CA GLU A 111 -7.96 6.11 1.35
C GLU A 111 -7.28 5.65 0.06
N ALA A 112 -5.98 5.37 0.14
CA ALA A 112 -5.20 4.82 -0.95
C ALA A 112 -5.45 3.33 -1.21
N TRP A 113 -5.63 2.53 -0.16
CA TRP A 113 -5.75 1.08 -0.18
C TRP A 113 -7.10 0.63 0.38
N PRO A 114 -8.22 1.00 -0.26
CA PRO A 114 -9.52 0.71 0.31
C PRO A 114 -9.79 -0.79 0.38
N SER A 115 -10.39 -1.26 1.48
CA SER A 115 -10.74 -2.67 1.67
C SER A 115 -11.95 -3.12 0.86
N ASP A 116 -12.78 -2.16 0.45
CA ASP A 116 -14.05 -2.39 -0.23
C ASP A 116 -13.87 -2.48 -1.74
N LEU A 117 -14.55 -3.45 -2.34
CA LEU A 117 -14.49 -3.68 -3.79
C LEU A 117 -15.23 -2.61 -4.60
N ASP A 118 -16.17 -1.90 -3.97
CA ASP A 118 -16.95 -0.85 -4.62
C ASP A 118 -16.13 0.44 -4.81
N SER A 119 -15.16 0.67 -3.93
CA SER A 119 -14.17 1.76 -4.00
C SER A 119 -12.94 1.41 -4.84
N PHE A 120 -13.01 0.36 -5.65
CA PHE A 120 -11.91 -0.09 -6.47
C PHE A 120 -11.63 0.88 -7.61
N VAL A 121 -10.44 1.47 -7.64
CA VAL A 121 -9.94 2.28 -8.75
C VAL A 121 -8.81 1.53 -9.45
N ILE A 122 -8.92 1.38 -10.78
CA ILE A 122 -7.94 0.67 -11.61
C ILE A 122 -6.61 1.44 -11.69
N ASP A 123 -6.69 2.75 -11.94
CA ASP A 123 -5.52 3.63 -12.11
C ASP A 123 -5.11 4.25 -10.78
N PHE A 124 -4.78 3.40 -9.82
CA PHE A 124 -4.38 3.85 -8.50
C PHE A 124 -2.87 4.19 -8.44
N LYS A 125 -2.56 5.36 -7.85
CA LYS A 125 -1.23 5.99 -7.86
C LYS A 125 -0.13 5.17 -7.17
N TRP A 126 -0.46 4.29 -6.22
CA TRP A 126 0.55 3.54 -5.45
C TRP A 126 0.54 2.04 -5.71
N HIS A 127 -0.03 1.56 -6.83
CA HIS A 127 -0.04 0.14 -7.15
C HIS A 127 1.37 -0.50 -7.17
N GLU A 128 2.39 0.24 -7.61
CA GLU A 128 3.80 -0.19 -7.59
C GLU A 128 4.35 -0.41 -6.17
N ARG A 129 3.70 0.16 -5.15
CA ARG A 129 4.10 0.05 -3.73
C ARG A 129 3.33 -1.03 -2.98
N ALA A 130 2.68 -1.95 -3.69
CA ALA A 130 1.88 -3.00 -3.06
C ALA A 130 2.71 -3.93 -2.16
N ALA A 131 3.91 -4.35 -2.59
CA ALA A 131 4.79 -5.20 -1.78
C ALA A 131 5.22 -4.50 -0.49
N GLU A 132 5.68 -3.26 -0.61
CA GLU A 132 6.08 -2.42 0.53
C GLU A 132 4.91 -2.20 1.49
N THR A 133 3.69 -2.00 0.96
CA THR A 133 2.48 -1.85 1.76
C THR A 133 2.14 -3.12 2.53
N VAL A 134 2.32 -4.31 1.94
CA VAL A 134 2.13 -5.59 2.66
C VAL A 134 3.11 -5.70 3.82
N THR A 135 4.39 -5.44 3.59
CA THR A 135 5.42 -5.51 4.63
C THR A 135 5.15 -4.50 5.74
N LEU A 136 4.79 -3.26 5.38
CA LEU A 136 4.41 -2.20 6.32
C LEU A 136 3.20 -2.60 7.17
N ALA A 137 2.13 -3.07 6.53
CA ALA A 137 0.88 -3.47 7.18
C ALA A 137 1.08 -4.66 8.14
N ARG A 138 1.93 -5.63 7.80
CA ARG A 138 2.29 -6.74 8.69
C ARG A 138 3.11 -6.25 9.89
N THR A 139 4.14 -5.45 9.64
CA THR A 139 5.07 -4.95 10.66
C THR A 139 4.35 -4.12 11.71
N PHE A 140 3.42 -3.26 11.30
CA PHE A 140 2.69 -2.35 12.19
C PHE A 140 1.27 -2.80 12.53
N ASN A 141 0.91 -4.03 12.17
CA ASN A 141 -0.40 -4.64 12.43
C ASN A 141 -1.58 -3.77 11.95
N VAL A 142 -1.57 -3.40 10.68
CA VAL A 142 -2.62 -2.62 10.00
C VAL A 142 -3.33 -3.49 8.96
N PRO A 143 -4.18 -4.44 9.37
CA PRO A 143 -4.74 -5.46 8.48
C PRO A 143 -5.67 -4.90 7.39
N SER A 144 -6.24 -3.70 7.59
CA SER A 144 -7.14 -3.06 6.62
C SER A 144 -6.48 -2.86 5.24
N LEU A 145 -5.16 -2.67 5.21
CA LEU A 145 -4.39 -2.44 3.98
C LEU A 145 -4.08 -3.73 3.20
N LEU A 146 -4.05 -4.87 3.90
CA LEU A 146 -3.54 -6.12 3.34
C LEU A 146 -4.37 -6.63 2.16
N LYS A 147 -5.70 -6.56 2.26
CA LYS A 147 -6.59 -7.12 1.26
C LYS A 147 -6.36 -6.50 -0.12
N ARG A 148 -6.33 -5.16 -0.18
CA ARG A 148 -6.10 -4.42 -1.43
C ARG A 148 -4.66 -4.62 -1.91
N ALA A 149 -3.66 -4.47 -1.03
CA ALA A 149 -2.26 -4.59 -1.43
C ALA A 149 -1.90 -5.99 -1.96
N LEU A 150 -2.36 -7.06 -1.29
CA LEU A 150 -2.16 -8.43 -1.76
C LEU A 150 -2.86 -8.68 -3.11
N TYR A 151 -4.04 -8.12 -3.31
CA TYR A 151 -4.72 -8.21 -4.59
C TYR A 151 -3.94 -7.53 -5.72
N GLU A 152 -3.37 -6.35 -5.45
CA GLU A 152 -2.57 -5.60 -6.42
C GLU A 152 -1.29 -6.38 -6.82
N LEU A 153 -0.67 -7.09 -5.87
CA LEU A 153 0.41 -8.04 -6.17
C LEU A 153 -0.08 -9.22 -7.00
N LEU A 154 -1.22 -9.79 -6.62
CA LEU A 154 -1.81 -10.93 -7.31
C LEU A 154 -2.17 -10.60 -8.77
N ARG A 155 -2.52 -9.35 -9.09
CA ARG A 155 -2.77 -8.93 -10.48
C ARG A 155 -1.51 -8.57 -11.27
N THR A 156 -0.39 -8.39 -10.60
CA THR A 156 0.87 -7.99 -11.24
C THR A 156 1.53 -9.22 -11.90
N PRO A 157 1.79 -9.19 -13.22
CA PRO A 157 2.51 -10.26 -13.89
C PRO A 157 3.90 -10.45 -13.29
N GLY A 158 4.26 -11.68 -12.96
CA GLY A 158 5.60 -11.97 -12.44
C GLY A 158 5.92 -11.43 -11.04
N PHE A 159 4.93 -11.10 -10.20
CA PHE A 159 5.16 -10.57 -8.84
C PHE A 159 6.19 -11.35 -7.99
N SER A 160 6.34 -12.65 -8.23
CA SER A 160 7.28 -13.52 -7.51
C SER A 160 8.72 -13.47 -8.04
N LYS A 161 8.97 -12.81 -9.16
CA LYS A 161 10.29 -12.75 -9.82
C LYS A 161 11.04 -11.45 -9.59
N ASP A 162 10.36 -10.43 -9.06
CA ASP A 162 10.98 -9.13 -8.82
C ASP A 162 11.80 -9.16 -7.52
N PRO A 163 13.14 -9.01 -7.59
CA PRO A 163 13.98 -8.97 -6.40
C PRO A 163 13.72 -7.74 -5.52
N ALA A 164 13.06 -6.69 -6.03
CA ALA A 164 12.68 -5.52 -5.24
C ALA A 164 11.51 -5.81 -4.28
N ASN A 165 10.76 -6.89 -4.52
CA ASN A 165 9.65 -7.28 -3.66
C ASN A 165 10.17 -8.06 -2.45
N ASP A 166 10.39 -7.38 -1.34
CA ASP A 166 10.74 -7.99 -0.05
C ASP A 166 9.49 -8.64 0.60
N LEU A 167 8.91 -9.62 -0.10
CA LEU A 167 7.76 -10.39 0.36
C LEU A 167 8.21 -11.61 1.16
N SER A 168 7.48 -11.89 2.23
CA SER A 168 7.69 -13.12 2.98
C SER A 168 7.39 -14.35 2.12
N LYS A 169 8.06 -15.47 2.41
CA LYS A 169 7.78 -16.76 1.74
C LYS A 169 6.31 -17.17 1.90
N ASP A 170 5.71 -16.88 3.05
CA ASP A 170 4.33 -17.19 3.34
C ASP A 170 3.37 -16.39 2.45
N ASP A 171 3.61 -15.09 2.25
CA ASP A 171 2.80 -14.26 1.38
C ASP A 171 2.92 -14.72 -0.09
N ILE A 172 4.12 -15.13 -0.55
CA ILE A 172 4.29 -15.70 -1.89
C ILE A 172 3.46 -16.97 -2.09
N ILE A 173 3.43 -17.87 -1.09
CA ILE A 173 2.63 -19.09 -1.14
C ILE A 173 1.14 -18.76 -1.16
N ILE A 174 0.69 -17.83 -0.31
CA ILE A 174 -0.71 -17.40 -0.25
C ILE A 174 -1.15 -16.79 -1.59
N LEU A 175 -0.34 -15.87 -2.15
CA LEU A 175 -0.63 -15.23 -3.43
C LEU A 175 -0.67 -16.24 -4.58
N SER A 176 0.23 -17.23 -4.58
CA SER A 176 0.25 -18.28 -5.60
C SER A 176 -1.02 -19.13 -5.56
N ARG A 177 -1.44 -19.57 -4.36
CA ARG A 177 -2.69 -20.32 -4.18
C ARG A 177 -3.92 -19.49 -4.53
N ALA A 178 -3.97 -18.25 -4.08
CA ALA A 178 -5.07 -17.34 -4.39
C ALA A 178 -5.19 -17.13 -5.91
N ARG A 179 -4.07 -16.97 -6.62
CA ARG A 179 -4.07 -16.84 -8.08
C ARG A 179 -4.59 -18.10 -8.75
N GLU A 180 -4.11 -19.27 -8.34
CA GLU A 180 -4.60 -20.56 -8.85
C GLU A 180 -6.12 -20.70 -8.68
N HIS A 181 -6.64 -20.42 -7.48
CA HIS A 181 -8.07 -20.50 -7.21
C HIS A 181 -8.90 -19.52 -8.05
N LEU A 182 -8.44 -18.27 -8.17
CA LEU A 182 -9.13 -17.25 -8.94
C LEU A 182 -9.08 -17.54 -10.45
N SER A 183 -7.94 -17.97 -10.99
CA SER A 183 -7.82 -18.40 -12.38
C SER A 183 -8.73 -19.59 -12.68
N HIS A 184 -8.81 -20.57 -11.77
CA HIS A 184 -9.72 -21.72 -11.93
C HIS A 184 -11.20 -21.31 -11.89
N ALA A 185 -11.57 -20.41 -10.97
CA ALA A 185 -12.92 -19.87 -10.89
C ALA A 185 -13.28 -19.08 -12.16
N TRP A 186 -12.35 -18.27 -12.66
CA TRP A 186 -12.48 -17.52 -13.90
C TRP A 186 -12.70 -18.44 -15.11
N ILE A 187 -11.84 -19.44 -15.29
CA ILE A 187 -11.97 -20.43 -16.39
C ILE A 187 -13.33 -21.13 -16.32
N LYS A 188 -13.75 -21.57 -15.12
CA LYS A 188 -15.07 -22.19 -14.95
C LYS A 188 -16.19 -21.24 -15.36
N ALA A 189 -16.19 -20.00 -14.86
CA ALA A 189 -17.22 -19.01 -15.16
C ALA A 189 -17.28 -18.68 -16.66
N ALA A 190 -16.12 -18.58 -17.32
CA ALA A 190 -16.03 -18.33 -18.75
C ALA A 190 -16.61 -19.48 -19.60
N ILE A 191 -16.65 -20.71 -19.08
CA ILE A 191 -17.10 -21.90 -19.82
C ILE A 191 -18.59 -22.24 -19.60
N ILE A 192 -19.23 -21.84 -18.49
CA ILE A 192 -20.62 -22.25 -18.14
C ILE A 192 -21.57 -21.90 -19.29
N PRO A 193 -22.11 -22.81 -20.12
CA PRO A 193 -22.96 -22.49 -21.27
C PRO A 193 -24.20 -21.70 -20.87
N ASP A 194 -24.70 -20.82 -21.73
CA ASP A 194 -25.92 -20.05 -21.42
C ASP A 194 -27.09 -21.05 -21.34
N SER A 195 -27.70 -21.17 -20.17
CA SER A 195 -28.77 -22.15 -19.93
C SER A 195 -30.11 -21.71 -20.53
N LYS A 196 -30.20 -20.46 -21.00
CA LYS A 196 -31.38 -19.97 -21.71
C LYS A 196 -31.27 -20.36 -23.19
N PRO A 197 -32.18 -21.18 -23.73
CA PRO A 197 -32.20 -21.46 -25.16
C PRO A 197 -32.36 -20.14 -25.90
N CYS A 198 -31.48 -19.90 -26.87
CA CYS A 198 -31.60 -18.79 -27.80
C CYS A 198 -33.01 -18.79 -28.40
N VAL A 199 -33.80 -17.76 -28.11
CA VAL A 199 -35.09 -17.56 -28.76
C VAL A 199 -34.78 -17.09 -30.17
N GLN A 200 -34.89 -18.00 -31.13
CA GLN A 200 -34.51 -17.80 -32.54
C GLN A 200 -35.23 -16.64 -33.25
N SER A 201 -36.24 -16.03 -32.63
CA SER A 201 -37.05 -14.97 -33.24
C SER A 201 -36.42 -13.57 -33.21
N LEU A 202 -35.29 -13.39 -32.51
CA LEU A 202 -34.49 -12.16 -32.54
C LEU A 202 -33.08 -12.56 -32.99
N GLN A 203 -32.68 -12.16 -34.20
CA GLN A 203 -31.42 -12.54 -34.87
C GLN A 203 -30.12 -12.16 -34.13
N THR A 204 -30.20 -11.63 -32.91
CA THR A 204 -29.05 -11.26 -32.08
C THR A 204 -29.18 -11.90 -30.70
N CYS A 205 -28.65 -13.12 -30.54
CA CYS A 205 -28.38 -13.66 -29.21
C CYS A 205 -27.19 -12.90 -28.59
N ALA A 206 -27.49 -11.80 -27.89
CA ALA A 206 -26.49 -10.99 -27.18
C ALA A 206 -25.56 -11.86 -26.29
N GLY A 207 -26.09 -12.93 -25.67
CA GLY A 207 -25.32 -13.85 -24.83
C GLY A 207 -24.25 -14.69 -25.56
N ILE A 208 -24.45 -15.05 -26.85
CA ILE A 208 -23.48 -15.87 -27.60
C ILE A 208 -22.30 -15.03 -28.07
N GLN A 209 -22.54 -13.80 -28.56
CA GLN A 209 -21.44 -12.91 -29.01
C GLN A 209 -20.54 -12.48 -27.84
N GLN A 210 -21.13 -12.18 -26.68
CA GLN A 210 -20.36 -11.80 -25.48
C GLN A 210 -19.45 -12.94 -25.00
N ARG A 211 -19.88 -14.20 -25.14
CA ARG A 211 -19.06 -15.39 -24.82
C ARG A 211 -17.96 -15.66 -25.84
N GLN A 212 -18.24 -15.54 -27.14
CA GLN A 212 -17.21 -15.75 -28.16
C GLN A 212 -16.07 -14.73 -28.02
N LEU A 213 -16.38 -13.47 -27.69
CA LEU A 213 -15.39 -12.43 -27.40
C LEU A 213 -14.58 -12.70 -26.12
N LEU A 214 -15.23 -13.23 -25.08
CA LEU A 214 -14.54 -13.70 -23.87
C LEU A 214 -13.57 -14.85 -24.18
N VAL A 215 -13.93 -15.75 -25.08
CA VAL A 215 -13.11 -16.92 -25.45
C VAL A 215 -11.91 -16.55 -26.32
N THR A 216 -12.05 -15.63 -27.29
CA THR A 216 -10.94 -15.27 -28.19
C THR A 216 -9.99 -14.23 -27.60
N ASN A 217 -10.49 -13.22 -26.88
CA ASN A 217 -9.67 -12.12 -26.36
C ASN A 217 -9.75 -11.94 -24.83
N GLY A 218 -10.85 -12.36 -24.19
CA GLY A 218 -11.06 -12.15 -22.76
C GLY A 218 -10.20 -13.03 -21.85
N ILE A 219 -9.99 -14.30 -22.19
CA ILE A 219 -9.20 -15.23 -21.35
C ILE A 219 -7.75 -14.73 -21.22
N SER A 220 -7.15 -14.26 -22.31
CA SER A 220 -5.79 -13.69 -22.28
C SER A 220 -5.76 -12.31 -21.61
N ALA A 221 -6.77 -11.46 -21.86
CA ALA A 221 -6.86 -10.12 -21.27
C ALA A 221 -6.98 -10.13 -19.73
N PHE A 222 -7.68 -11.11 -19.16
CA PHE A 222 -7.90 -11.23 -17.71
C PHE A 222 -7.07 -12.33 -17.04
N ASN A 223 -6.07 -12.89 -17.73
CA ASN A 223 -5.26 -13.98 -17.18
C ASN A 223 -4.55 -13.59 -15.87
N TYR A 224 -4.17 -12.32 -15.75
CA TYR A 224 -3.56 -11.78 -14.55
C TYR A 224 -4.57 -11.05 -13.65
N ASP A 225 -5.75 -10.69 -14.14
CA ASP A 225 -6.79 -10.00 -13.36
C ASP A 225 -8.12 -10.78 -13.38
N PRO A 226 -8.16 -11.96 -12.74
CA PRO A 226 -9.31 -12.85 -12.81
C PRO A 226 -10.55 -12.30 -12.10
N ILE A 227 -10.41 -11.43 -11.08
CA ILE A 227 -11.58 -10.81 -10.43
C ILE A 227 -12.24 -9.83 -11.39
N ARG A 228 -11.47 -9.00 -12.10
CA ARG A 228 -12.07 -8.12 -13.12
C ARG A 228 -12.74 -8.92 -14.23
N GLY A 229 -12.12 -10.02 -14.67
CA GLY A 229 -12.77 -10.96 -15.59
C GLY A 229 -14.13 -11.42 -15.05
N LEU A 230 -14.18 -11.91 -13.81
CA LEU A 230 -15.41 -12.38 -13.15
C LEU A 230 -16.47 -11.28 -13.06
N VAL A 231 -16.09 -10.06 -12.68
CA VAL A 231 -17.00 -8.89 -12.62
C VAL A 231 -17.58 -8.59 -14.01
N CYS A 232 -16.74 -8.57 -15.05
CA CYS A 232 -17.20 -8.35 -16.43
C CYS A 232 -18.14 -9.48 -16.90
N ALA A 233 -17.83 -10.74 -16.56
CA ALA A 233 -18.67 -11.88 -16.94
C ALA A 233 -20.01 -11.93 -16.18
N ALA A 234 -20.04 -11.43 -14.94
CA ALA A 234 -21.26 -11.35 -14.14
C ALA A 234 -22.20 -10.21 -14.57
N GLY A 235 -21.75 -9.31 -15.47
CA GLY A 235 -22.55 -8.16 -15.91
C GLY A 235 -22.87 -7.20 -14.78
N ILE A 236 -22.02 -7.14 -13.75
CA ILE A 236 -22.21 -6.24 -12.61
C ILE A 236 -21.97 -4.80 -13.11
N PRO A 237 -22.92 -3.86 -12.90
CA PRO A 237 -22.81 -2.50 -13.42
C PRO A 237 -21.54 -1.79 -12.95
N GLU A 238 -20.87 -1.17 -13.93
CA GLU A 238 -19.48 -0.70 -13.93
C GLU A 238 -19.18 0.56 -13.10
N SER A 239 -19.83 0.81 -11.96
CA SER A 239 -19.43 1.97 -11.14
C SER A 239 -18.05 1.73 -10.51
N GLY A 240 -16.97 2.02 -11.25
CA GLY A 240 -15.56 1.91 -10.83
C GLY A 240 -14.72 0.87 -11.60
N TRP A 241 -15.36 -0.14 -12.18
CA TRP A 241 -14.70 -1.19 -12.95
C TRP A 241 -14.88 -0.91 -14.43
N ASN A 242 -13.95 -0.18 -15.06
CA ASN A 242 -13.93 -0.02 -16.52
C ASN A 242 -13.74 -1.39 -17.18
N CYS A 243 -14.76 -2.23 -17.29
CA CYS A 243 -14.76 -3.26 -18.31
C CYS A 243 -14.73 -2.46 -19.62
N MET A 244 -13.71 -2.64 -20.44
CA MET A 244 -13.84 -2.19 -21.82
C MET A 244 -15.14 -2.83 -22.29
N ARG A 245 -16.16 -2.01 -22.63
CA ARG A 245 -17.16 -2.47 -23.57
C ARG A 245 -16.33 -2.96 -24.74
N MET A 246 -16.21 -4.27 -24.87
CA MET A 246 -15.80 -4.87 -26.13
C MET A 246 -16.94 -4.48 -27.06
N VAL A 247 -16.83 -3.29 -27.64
CA VAL A 247 -17.72 -2.84 -28.67
C VAL A 247 -17.52 -3.87 -29.76
N CYS A 248 -18.55 -4.68 -30.00
CA CYS A 248 -18.64 -5.50 -31.18
C CYS A 248 -18.79 -4.53 -32.36
N ASP A 249 -17.75 -3.77 -32.69
CA ASP A 249 -17.71 -3.01 -33.94
C ASP A 249 -17.52 -4.05 -35.04
N GLY A 250 -18.64 -4.66 -35.43
CA GLY A 250 -18.77 -5.25 -36.74
C GLY A 250 -18.73 -4.08 -37.72
N GLU A 251 -17.57 -3.84 -38.31
CA GLU A 251 -17.52 -3.11 -39.57
C GLU A 251 -18.35 -3.90 -40.57
N ASP A 252 -19.51 -3.35 -40.94
CA ASP A 252 -20.32 -3.83 -42.06
C ASP A 252 -19.45 -3.70 -43.34
N VAL A 253 -18.96 -4.85 -43.84
CA VAL A 253 -18.32 -5.01 -45.15
C VAL A 253 -19.25 -5.79 -46.06
#